data_AF-A0A143X1U9-F1
#
_entry.id   AF-A0A143X1U9-F1
#
_cell.length_a   1.000
_cell.length_b   1.000
_cell.length_c   1.000
_cell.angle_alpha   90.00
_cell.angle_beta   90.00
_cell.angle_gamma   90.00
#
_symmetry.space_group_name_H-M   'P 1'
#
loop_
_entity.id
_entity.type
_entity.pdbx_description
1 polymer ?
#
loop_
_entity_poly.entity_id
_entity_poly.type
_entity_poly.pdbx_seq_one_letter_code
_entity_poly.pdbx_strand_id
1 'polypeptide(L)'
;MSLFCLKRRMKIKNSKEQLKQKLDEKISKEYEDYKEEILKKGPDEVFREAYKISALYDIAEYIYQTSFSVPEMHLFLKETCLLESLYQEWLEIDDSRMEEIGNMVNEYKDYLKKTEKLIWRNER
;
A
#
# COMPACT_ATOMS: atom_id res chain seq x y z
N MET A 1 21.20 -22.03 30.14
CA MET A 1 20.90 -22.41 28.74
C MET A 1 22.11 -23.07 28.12
N SER A 2 21.96 -24.21 27.44
CA SER A 2 23.08 -24.92 26.79
C SER A 2 23.62 -24.16 25.57
N LEU A 3 24.94 -24.24 25.33
CA LEU A 3 25.64 -23.75 24.12
C LEU A 3 24.97 -24.21 22.82
N PHE A 4 24.34 -25.39 22.82
CA PHE A 4 23.58 -25.92 21.69
C PHE A 4 22.33 -25.07 21.37
N CYS A 5 21.60 -24.63 22.38
CA CYS A 5 20.41 -23.78 22.22
C CYS A 5 20.77 -22.39 21.68
N LEU A 6 21.92 -21.85 22.11
CA LEU A 6 22.45 -20.56 21.64
C LEU A 6 22.83 -20.63 20.15
N LYS A 7 23.62 -21.64 19.74
CA LYS A 7 23.99 -21.85 18.33
C LYS A 7 22.76 -22.05 17.43
N ARG A 8 21.77 -22.83 17.90
CA ARG A 8 20.52 -23.06 17.16
C ARG A 8 19.71 -21.77 17.01
N ARG A 9 19.59 -20.93 18.06
CA ARG A 9 18.91 -19.63 17.98
C ARG A 9 19.60 -18.68 17.01
N MET A 10 20.93 -18.60 17.03
CA MET A 10 21.70 -17.77 16.08
C MET A 10 21.51 -18.22 14.62
N LYS A 11 21.51 -19.53 14.36
CA LYS A 11 21.24 -20.07 13.01
C LYS A 11 19.83 -19.72 12.51
N ILE A 12 18.82 -19.83 13.38
CA ILE A 12 17.43 -19.49 13.05
C ILE A 12 17.30 -17.98 12.80
N LYS A 13 17.93 -17.14 13.62
CA LYS A 13 17.93 -15.69 13.45
C LYS A 13 18.55 -15.28 12.09
N ASN A 14 19.71 -15.84 11.76
CA ASN A 14 20.36 -15.59 10.47
C ASN A 14 19.50 -16.06 9.28
N SER A 15 18.84 -17.23 9.41
CA SER A 15 17.92 -17.72 8.38
C SER A 15 16.68 -16.83 8.22
N LYS A 16 16.18 -16.22 9.31
CA LYS A 16 15.05 -15.30 9.27
C LYS A 16 15.43 -13.99 8.58
N GLU A 17 16.59 -13.44 8.92
CA GLU A 17 17.13 -12.21 8.31
C GLU A 17 17.35 -12.38 6.80
N GLN A 18 17.89 -13.52 6.38
CA GLN A 18 18.05 -13.86 4.96
C GLN A 18 16.72 -13.96 4.20
N LEU A 19 15.68 -14.52 4.83
CA LEU A 19 14.35 -14.58 4.21
C LEU A 19 13.71 -13.20 4.09
N LYS A 20 13.89 -12.36 5.11
CA LYS A 20 13.42 -10.97 5.09
C LYS A 20 14.10 -10.18 3.99
N GLN A 21 15.43 -10.27 3.89
CA GLN A 21 16.18 -9.62 2.81
C GLN A 21 15.69 -10.07 1.42
N LYS A 22 15.46 -11.37 1.20
CA LYS A 22 14.94 -11.87 -0.08
C LYS A 22 13.55 -11.32 -0.41
N LEU A 23 12.69 -11.20 0.61
CA LEU A 23 11.37 -10.62 0.44
C LEU A 23 11.49 -9.14 0.06
N ASP A 24 12.35 -8.39 0.74
CA ASP A 24 12.57 -6.97 0.47
C ASP A 24 13.13 -6.74 -0.93
N GLU A 25 14.09 -7.56 -1.37
CA GLU A 25 14.62 -7.55 -2.74
C GLU A 25 13.54 -7.85 -3.79
N LYS A 26 12.63 -8.81 -3.51
CA LYS A 26 11.52 -9.14 -4.40
C LYS A 26 10.55 -7.96 -4.53
N ILE A 27 10.14 -7.36 -3.42
CA ILE A 27 9.21 -6.21 -3.43
C ILE A 27 9.84 -5.00 -4.12
N SER A 28 11.09 -4.70 -3.81
CA SER A 28 11.83 -3.60 -4.45
C SER A 28 11.91 -3.81 -5.97
N LYS A 29 12.19 -5.03 -6.41
CA LYS A 29 12.21 -5.36 -7.83
C LYS A 29 10.84 -5.20 -8.49
N GLU A 30 9.78 -5.78 -7.91
CA GLU A 30 8.43 -5.66 -8.48
C GLU A 30 7.98 -4.20 -8.60
N TYR A 31 8.31 -3.37 -7.60
CA TYR A 31 7.97 -1.95 -7.61
C TYR A 31 8.77 -1.15 -8.66
N GLU A 32 10.09 -1.37 -8.75
CA GLU A 32 10.90 -0.67 -9.74
C GLU A 32 10.60 -1.14 -11.17
N ASP A 33 10.40 -2.44 -11.40
CA ASP A 33 9.97 -2.99 -12.69
C ASP A 33 8.65 -2.32 -13.13
N TYR A 34 7.68 -2.17 -12.22
CA TYR A 34 6.43 -1.47 -12.50
C TYR A 34 6.64 0.01 -12.85
N LYS A 35 7.42 0.74 -12.06
CA LYS A 35 7.71 2.16 -12.33
C LYS A 35 8.41 2.35 -13.67
N GLU A 36 9.40 1.53 -13.99
CA GLU A 36 10.11 1.60 -15.26
C GLU A 36 9.16 1.35 -16.45
N GLU A 37 8.21 0.41 -16.32
CA GLU A 37 7.19 0.19 -17.34
C GLU A 37 6.25 1.39 -17.51
N ILE A 38 5.81 2.02 -16.42
CA ILE A 38 4.95 3.21 -16.49
C ILE A 38 5.71 4.41 -17.07
N LEU A 39 6.98 4.61 -16.73
CA LEU A 39 7.78 5.73 -17.25
C LEU A 39 8.06 5.65 -18.75
N LYS A 40 7.91 4.47 -19.37
CA LYS A 40 7.96 4.31 -20.84
C LYS A 40 6.68 4.79 -21.54
N LYS A 41 5.60 5.02 -20.79
CA LYS A 41 4.30 5.47 -21.30
C LYS A 41 4.23 6.99 -21.48
N GLY A 42 3.18 7.45 -22.14
CA GLY A 42 2.93 8.89 -22.32
C GLY A 42 2.52 9.59 -21.01
N PRO A 43 2.64 10.93 -20.91
CA PRO A 43 2.34 11.67 -19.68
C PRO A 43 0.93 11.43 -19.11
N ASP A 44 -0.08 11.34 -19.97
CA ASP A 44 -1.46 11.08 -19.53
C ASP A 44 -1.64 9.68 -18.94
N GLU A 45 -0.91 8.69 -19.46
CA GLU A 45 -0.91 7.33 -18.92
C GLU A 45 -0.18 7.28 -17.58
N VAL A 46 0.95 7.98 -17.46
CA VAL A 46 1.66 8.14 -16.18
C VAL A 46 0.74 8.76 -15.13
N PHE A 47 -0.01 9.80 -15.49
CA PHE A 47 -0.94 10.45 -14.57
C PHE A 47 -2.08 9.52 -14.13
N ARG A 48 -2.63 8.71 -15.05
CA ARG A 48 -3.65 7.70 -14.71
C ARG A 48 -3.14 6.65 -13.75
N GLU A 49 -1.87 6.29 -13.86
CA GLU A 49 -1.24 5.25 -13.02
C GLU A 49 -0.66 5.80 -11.71
N ALA A 50 -0.69 7.12 -11.50
CA ALA A 50 -0.09 7.77 -10.34
C ALA A 50 -0.66 7.26 -9.00
N TYR A 51 -1.96 6.98 -8.96
CA TYR A 51 -2.60 6.39 -7.79
C TYR A 51 -2.01 5.01 -7.46
N LYS A 52 -1.93 4.14 -8.46
CA LYS A 52 -1.37 2.80 -8.29
C LYS A 52 0.10 2.86 -7.87
N ILE A 53 0.90 3.77 -8.44
CA ILE A 53 2.29 3.98 -8.01
C ILE A 53 2.35 4.31 -6.51
N SER A 54 1.53 5.26 -6.04
CA SER A 54 1.49 5.63 -4.62
C SER A 54 1.05 4.47 -3.74
N ALA A 55 0.00 3.75 -4.12
CA ALA A 55 -0.52 2.64 -3.34
C ALA A 55 0.49 1.48 -3.23
N LEU A 56 1.16 1.12 -4.34
CA LEU A 56 2.20 0.10 -4.33
C LEU A 56 3.39 0.51 -3.45
N TYR A 57 3.76 1.79 -3.43
CA TYR A 57 4.79 2.32 -2.54
C TYR A 57 4.40 2.13 -1.07
N ASP A 58 3.19 2.52 -0.69
CA ASP A 58 2.72 2.41 0.70
C ASP A 58 2.64 0.95 1.16
N ILE A 59 2.18 0.04 0.29
CA ILE A 59 2.17 -1.41 0.54
C ILE A 59 3.60 -1.93 0.72
N ALA A 60 4.53 -1.55 -0.16
CA ALA A 60 5.93 -1.95 -0.08
C ALA A 60 6.58 -1.47 1.24
N GLU A 61 6.37 -0.21 1.59
CA GLU A 61 6.88 0.39 2.83
C GLU A 61 6.35 -0.34 4.06
N TYR A 62 5.05 -0.67 4.08
CA TYR A 62 4.47 -1.47 5.14
C TYR A 62 5.12 -2.86 5.25
N ILE A 63 5.39 -3.53 4.13
CA ILE A 63 6.09 -4.82 4.12
C ILE A 63 7.51 -4.66 4.67
N TYR A 64 8.25 -3.62 4.29
CA TYR A 64 9.61 -3.36 4.78
C TYR A 64 9.65 -3.22 6.31
N GLN A 65 8.72 -2.46 6.87
CA GLN A 65 8.65 -2.19 8.31
C GLN A 65 8.10 -3.37 9.13
N THR A 66 7.37 -4.29 8.51
CA THR A 66 6.69 -5.38 9.20
C THR A 66 7.60 -6.59 9.47
N SER A 67 7.53 -7.10 10.70
CA SER A 67 8.26 -8.31 11.12
C SER A 67 7.41 -9.57 10.93
N PHE A 68 7.54 -10.18 9.77
CA PHE A 68 6.87 -11.45 9.46
C PHE A 68 7.54 -12.65 10.13
N SER A 69 6.77 -13.71 10.35
CA SER A 69 7.25 -15.04 10.70
C SER A 69 7.86 -15.75 9.48
N VAL A 70 8.66 -16.79 9.72
CA VAL A 70 9.29 -17.58 8.65
C VAL A 70 8.25 -18.22 7.70
N PRO A 71 7.15 -18.83 8.18
CA PRO A 71 6.10 -19.35 7.29
C PRO A 71 5.45 -18.29 6.41
N GLU A 72 5.15 -17.10 6.96
CA GLU A 72 4.55 -16.00 6.20
C GLU A 72 5.48 -15.51 5.10
N MET A 73 6.77 -15.30 5.40
CA MET A 73 7.75 -14.92 4.38
C MET A 73 7.87 -15.98 3.28
N HIS A 74 7.75 -17.26 3.61
CA HIS A 74 7.73 -18.33 2.60
C HIS A 74 6.50 -18.30 1.71
N LEU A 75 5.33 -17.89 2.22
CA LEU A 75 4.13 -17.74 1.41
C LEU A 75 4.29 -16.55 0.45
N PHE A 76 4.73 -15.40 0.96
CA PHE A 76 4.99 -14.21 0.16
C PHE A 76 6.06 -14.44 -0.92
N LEU A 77 7.14 -15.16 -0.62
CA LEU A 77 8.17 -15.47 -1.60
C LEU A 77 7.72 -16.44 -2.70
N LYS A 78 6.63 -17.19 -2.50
CA LYS A 78 6.06 -18.08 -3.52
C LYS A 78 5.12 -17.36 -4.47
N GLU A 79 4.55 -16.25 -4.05
CA GLU A 79 3.64 -15.46 -4.87
C GLU A 79 4.40 -14.82 -6.04
N THR A 80 3.85 -14.87 -7.26
CA THR A 80 4.60 -14.45 -8.45
C THR A 80 4.61 -12.93 -8.58
N CYS A 81 3.47 -12.27 -8.38
CA CYS A 81 3.30 -10.82 -8.47
C CYS A 81 2.70 -10.30 -7.17
N LEU A 82 3.44 -10.43 -6.06
CA LEU A 82 2.91 -10.19 -4.72
C LEU A 82 2.37 -8.77 -4.55
N LEU A 83 3.11 -7.77 -5.03
CA LEU A 83 2.74 -6.36 -4.87
C LEU A 83 1.49 -6.02 -5.68
N GLU A 84 1.35 -6.60 -6.88
CA GLU A 84 0.13 -6.47 -7.69
C GLU A 84 -1.06 -7.14 -7.01
N SER A 85 -0.90 -8.37 -6.52
CA SER A 85 -1.98 -9.11 -5.83
C SER A 85 -2.47 -8.32 -4.60
N LEU A 86 -1.56 -7.77 -3.81
CA LEU A 86 -1.91 -6.94 -2.65
C LEU A 86 -2.60 -5.63 -3.06
N TYR A 87 -2.23 -5.03 -4.19
CA TYR A 87 -2.91 -3.85 -4.71
C TYR A 87 -4.35 -4.17 -5.15
N GLN A 88 -4.59 -5.32 -5.78
CA GLN A 88 -5.95 -5.74 -6.13
C GLN A 88 -6.81 -5.94 -4.88
N GLU A 89 -6.28 -6.58 -3.84
CA GLU A 89 -6.96 -6.69 -2.54
C GLU A 89 -7.21 -5.32 -1.89
N TRP A 90 -6.29 -4.37 -2.05
CA TRP A 90 -6.46 -3.00 -1.59
C TRP A 90 -7.60 -2.27 -2.31
N LEU A 91 -7.77 -2.47 -3.62
CA LEU A 91 -8.84 -1.82 -4.39
C LEU A 91 -10.25 -2.22 -3.92
N GLU A 92 -10.44 -3.47 -3.49
CA GLU A 92 -11.71 -3.93 -2.92
C GLU A 92 -12.07 -3.20 -1.60
N ILE A 93 -11.05 -2.77 -0.85
CA ILE A 93 -11.22 -2.01 0.39
C ILE A 93 -11.40 -0.52 0.09
N ASP A 94 -10.60 0.04 -0.82
CA ASP A 94 -10.62 1.46 -1.18
C ASP A 94 -11.90 1.86 -1.92
N ASP A 95 -12.67 0.93 -2.49
CA ASP A 95 -14.00 1.23 -3.05
C ASP A 95 -14.94 1.83 -1.99
N SER A 96 -14.86 1.37 -0.74
CA SER A 96 -15.62 1.96 0.38
C SER A 96 -15.28 3.44 0.63
N ARG A 97 -14.05 3.87 0.32
CA ARG A 97 -13.62 5.26 0.47
C ARG A 97 -14.33 6.21 -0.51
N MET A 98 -14.74 5.72 -1.68
CA MET A 98 -15.52 6.52 -2.64
C MET A 98 -16.89 6.88 -2.07
N GLU A 99 -17.50 6.01 -1.26
CA GLU A 99 -18.73 6.32 -0.54
C GLU A 99 -18.50 7.45 0.47
N GLU A 100 -17.42 7.39 1.26
CA GLU A 100 -17.05 8.43 2.22
C GLU A 100 -16.80 9.78 1.53
N ILE A 101 -16.10 9.77 0.40
CA ILE A 101 -15.88 10.97 -0.42
C ILE A 101 -17.22 11.53 -0.91
N GLY A 102 -18.12 10.67 -1.40
CA GLY A 102 -19.46 11.05 -1.83
C GLY A 102 -20.26 11.71 -0.70
N ASN A 103 -20.21 11.15 0.50
CA ASN A 103 -20.86 11.69 1.69
C ASN A 103 -20.28 13.07 2.05
N MET A 104 -18.95 13.19 2.12
CA MET A 104 -18.27 14.46 2.41
C MET A 104 -18.63 15.56 1.40
N VAL A 105 -18.63 15.25 0.11
CA VAL A 105 -19.01 16.21 -0.95
C VAL A 105 -20.47 16.65 -0.80
N ASN A 106 -21.37 15.71 -0.48
CA ASN A 106 -22.79 16.02 -0.29
C ASN A 106 -23.05 16.88 0.94
N GLU A 107 -22.40 16.58 2.07
CA GLU A 107 -22.48 17.37 3.29
C GLU A 107 -21.96 18.79 3.06
N TYR A 108 -20.81 18.93 2.38
CA TYR A 108 -20.24 20.24 2.09
C TYR A 108 -21.14 21.06 1.15
N LYS A 109 -21.73 20.42 0.13
CA LYS A 109 -22.75 21.04 -0.74
C LYS A 109 -23.94 21.56 0.07
N ASP A 110 -24.44 20.80 1.03
CA ASP A 110 -25.59 21.21 1.84
C ASP A 110 -25.23 22.31 2.86
N TYR A 111 -24.00 22.29 3.38
CA TYR A 111 -23.43 23.40 4.14
C TYR A 111 -23.42 24.70 3.31
N LEU A 112 -22.91 24.67 2.07
CA LEU A 112 -22.87 25.84 1.19
C LEU A 112 -24.28 26.41 0.90
N LYS A 113 -25.28 25.54 0.68
CA LYS A 113 -26.67 25.99 0.50
C LYS A 113 -27.23 26.66 1.75
N LYS A 114 -26.86 26.19 2.94
CA LYS A 114 -27.30 26.78 4.20
C LYS A 114 -26.66 28.14 4.41
N THR A 115 -25.36 28.29 4.15
CA THR A 115 -24.65 29.56 4.31
C THR A 115 -25.15 30.61 3.33
N GLU A 116 -25.38 30.25 2.06
CA GLU A 116 -25.97 31.14 1.06
C GLU A 116 -27.35 31.65 1.50
N LYS A 117 -28.24 30.77 1.98
CA LYS A 117 -29.57 31.17 2.49
C LYS A 117 -29.50 32.11 3.70
N LEU A 118 -28.51 31.95 4.57
CA LEU A 118 -28.32 32.82 5.73
C LEU A 118 -27.84 34.20 5.34
N ILE A 119 -26.93 34.30 4.36
CA ILE A 119 -26.46 35.58 3.80
C ILE A 119 -27.65 36.36 3.21
N TRP A 120 -28.46 35.73 2.34
CA TRP A 120 -29.65 36.34 1.76
C TRP A 120 -30.71 36.79 2.79
N ARG A 121 -30.74 36.18 3.98
CA ARG A 121 -31.70 36.51 5.03
C ARG A 121 -31.23 37.68 5.92
N ASN A 122 -29.92 37.92 5.98
CA ASN A 122 -29.32 39.03 6.73
C ASN A 122 -29.19 40.32 5.89
N GLU A 123 -29.34 40.23 4.56
CA GLU A 123 -29.32 41.39 3.64
C GLU A 123 -30.71 42.00 3.37
N ARG A 124 -31.77 41.49 4.00
CA ARG A 124 -33.14 42.07 3.99
C ARG A 124 -33.51 42.57 5.37
#